data_AF-A0A7W1ASA4-F1
#
_entry.id   AF-A0A7W1ASA4-F1
#
_cell.length_a   1.000
_cell.length_b   1.000
_cell.length_c   1.000
_cell.angle_alpha   90.00
_cell.angle_beta   90.00
_cell.angle_gamma   90.00
#
_symmetry.space_group_name_H-M   'P 1'
#
loop_
_entity.id
_entity.type
_entity.pdbx_description
1 polymer ?
#
loop_
_entity_poly.entity_id
_entity_poly.type
_entity_poly.pdbx_seq_one_letter_code
_entity_poly.pdbx_strand_id
1 'polypeptide(L)'
;MVDPAAELAQQVAEASSTLVEGPIQPPSLERPPKPELGDYSTNAAMLLTRSLGEQPRQIAERLGAALTDRLGDDLERAEVAGPGFLNLFMSDSWYTRSIAGVIEAGDDYGRGTGGERVNVEFVSANPTGPVTVASARHAAYGDSLSRVLEMAGHEVEREYYVNDHGTQIERFGASIRARARGEEPPEDGYRGEYVTDLAERIHNAARLDASELAGRGVELMLEEIEATLKRFGVHMDRFARESESHERGAVGAAIERLGERGHVYRQDGATWLRTTTFGDDKDRVLVRSSGELTYFAADIAYHEDKR
;
A
#
# COMPACT_ATOMS: atom_id res chain seq x y z
N MET A 1 19.44 11.70 -1.99
CA MET A 1 20.51 11.19 -2.86
C MET A 1 20.06 11.33 -4.30
N VAL A 2 20.93 11.79 -5.21
CA VAL A 2 20.59 11.88 -6.62
C VAL A 2 20.87 10.52 -7.26
N ASP A 3 19.85 9.91 -7.87
CA ASP A 3 20.02 8.71 -8.70
C ASP A 3 20.98 9.03 -9.85
N PRO A 4 22.12 8.32 -10.00
CA PRO A 4 23.10 8.59 -11.06
C PRO A 4 22.50 8.57 -12.47
N ALA A 5 21.49 7.72 -12.71
CA ALA A 5 20.80 7.70 -14.00
C ALA A 5 19.91 8.94 -14.18
N ALA A 6 19.25 9.41 -13.11
CA ALA A 6 18.49 10.66 -13.13
C ALA A 6 19.41 11.88 -13.32
N GLU A 7 20.58 11.89 -12.69
CA GLU A 7 21.60 12.92 -12.91
C GLU A 7 22.07 12.92 -14.36
N LEU A 8 22.39 11.76 -14.93
CA LEU A 8 22.77 11.65 -16.34
C LEU A 8 21.64 12.12 -17.27
N ALA A 9 20.38 11.78 -16.97
CA ALA A 9 19.23 12.25 -17.73
C ALA A 9 19.10 13.79 -17.66
N GLN A 10 19.35 14.39 -16.50
CA GLN A 10 19.41 15.84 -16.33
C GLN A 10 20.55 16.46 -17.16
N GLN A 11 21.75 15.87 -17.13
CA GLN A 11 22.88 16.32 -17.94
C GLN A 11 22.56 16.29 -19.44
N VAL A 12 21.84 15.26 -19.91
CA VAL A 12 21.34 15.17 -21.29
C VAL A 12 20.32 16.26 -21.60
N ALA A 13 19.37 16.53 -20.71
CA ALA A 13 18.38 17.60 -20.90
C ALA A 13 19.03 19.00 -20.93
N GLU A 14 20.00 19.25 -20.04
CA GLU A 14 20.75 20.50 -20.00
C GLU A 14 21.62 20.68 -21.25
N ALA A 15 22.35 19.64 -21.67
CA ALA A 15 23.13 19.67 -22.91
C ALA A 15 22.24 19.94 -24.14
N SER A 16 21.07 19.30 -24.20
CA SER A 16 20.08 19.54 -25.26
C SER A 16 19.58 20.99 -25.27
N SER A 17 19.38 21.58 -24.10
CA SER A 17 18.91 22.97 -23.95
C SER A 17 19.97 23.99 -24.38
N THR A 18 21.26 23.64 -24.36
CA THR A 18 22.31 24.55 -24.89
C THR A 18 22.33 24.61 -26.41
N LEU A 19 21.72 23.66 -27.10
CA LEU A 19 21.73 23.58 -28.56
C LEU A 19 20.61 24.39 -29.22
N VAL A 20 19.55 24.75 -28.48
CA VAL A 20 18.36 25.43 -29.02
C VAL A 20 17.86 26.54 -28.12
N GLU A 21 17.21 27.54 -28.71
CA GLU A 21 16.48 28.56 -27.96
C GLU A 21 15.01 28.13 -27.78
N GLY A 22 14.53 28.14 -26.53
CA GLY A 22 13.14 27.86 -26.18
C GLY A 22 12.89 26.49 -25.54
N PRO A 23 11.63 26.19 -25.17
CA PRO A 23 11.29 24.98 -24.44
C PRO A 23 11.46 23.74 -25.33
N ILE A 24 12.11 22.71 -24.80
CA ILE A 24 12.24 21.40 -25.44
C ILE A 24 11.39 20.37 -24.72
N GLN A 25 10.93 19.37 -25.47
CA GLN A 25 10.38 18.17 -24.86
C GLN A 25 11.52 17.46 -24.11
N PRO A 26 11.27 16.95 -22.88
CA PRO A 26 12.29 16.25 -22.12
C PRO A 26 12.73 15.00 -22.89
N PRO A 27 14.04 14.83 -23.15
CA PRO A 27 14.53 13.65 -23.82
C PRO A 27 14.41 12.42 -22.93
N SER A 28 14.26 11.23 -23.53
CA SER A 28 14.38 9.98 -22.78
C SER A 28 15.84 9.58 -22.63
N LEU A 29 16.15 8.88 -21.53
CA LEU A 29 17.41 8.18 -21.31
C LEU A 29 17.06 6.76 -20.89
N GLU A 30 17.41 5.79 -21.73
CA GLU A 30 16.98 4.42 -21.57
C GLU A 30 18.16 3.46 -21.67
N ARG A 31 18.05 2.29 -21.06
CA ARG A 31 19.03 1.21 -21.31
C ARG A 31 18.77 0.63 -22.71
N PRO A 32 19.77 0.59 -23.60
CA PRO A 32 19.59 -0.01 -24.91
C PRO A 32 19.35 -1.52 -24.78
N PRO A 33 18.71 -2.15 -25.79
CA PRO A 33 18.35 -3.57 -25.75
C PRO A 33 19.57 -4.51 -25.78
N LYS A 34 20.75 -4.00 -26.11
CA LYS A 34 22.00 -4.75 -26.19
C LYS A 34 23.16 -3.96 -25.58
N PRO A 35 24.06 -4.60 -24.81
CA PRO A 35 25.21 -3.92 -24.21
C PRO A 35 26.19 -3.30 -25.23
N GLU A 36 26.28 -3.88 -26.44
CA GLU A 36 27.13 -3.35 -27.52
C GLU A 36 26.70 -1.97 -28.04
N LEU A 37 25.49 -1.53 -27.68
CA LEU A 37 24.93 -0.22 -28.03
C LEU A 37 25.11 0.81 -26.90
N GLY A 38 25.97 0.55 -25.92
CA GLY A 38 26.25 1.46 -24.81
C GLY A 38 25.46 1.14 -23.55
N ASP A 39 25.68 1.96 -22.53
CA ASP A 39 25.05 1.82 -21.22
C ASP A 39 23.69 2.52 -21.18
N TYR A 40 23.61 3.65 -21.88
CA TYR A 40 22.40 4.44 -22.04
C TYR A 40 22.25 4.93 -23.48
N SER A 41 21.02 5.18 -23.89
CA SER A 41 20.68 5.77 -25.17
C SER A 41 19.65 6.88 -25.00
N THR A 42 19.81 7.97 -25.74
CA THR A 42 18.87 9.09 -25.72
C THR A 42 18.34 9.42 -27.11
N ASN A 43 17.05 9.80 -27.18
CA ASN A 43 16.38 10.29 -28.38
C ASN A 43 16.48 11.82 -28.56
N ALA A 44 17.22 12.51 -27.69
CA ALA A 44 17.28 13.98 -27.64
C ALA A 44 17.49 14.64 -29.01
N ALA A 45 18.45 14.15 -29.80
CA ALA A 45 18.75 14.72 -31.10
C ALA A 45 17.55 14.68 -32.07
N MET A 46 16.71 13.65 -31.99
CA MET A 46 15.50 13.53 -32.81
C MET A 46 14.46 14.59 -32.43
N LEU A 47 14.32 14.89 -31.13
CA LEU A 47 13.38 15.89 -30.61
C LEU A 47 13.76 17.31 -31.05
N LEU A 48 15.06 17.59 -31.22
CA LEU A 48 15.57 18.91 -31.59
C LEU A 48 15.51 19.20 -33.10
N THR A 49 15.26 18.20 -33.94
CA THR A 49 15.25 18.33 -35.42
C THR A 49 14.36 19.46 -35.94
N ARG A 50 13.14 19.59 -35.40
CA ARG A 50 12.18 20.63 -35.83
C ARG A 50 12.65 22.03 -35.46
N SER A 51 13.26 22.18 -34.28
CA SER A 51 13.73 23.47 -33.78
C SER A 51 14.98 23.95 -34.50
N LEU A 52 15.86 23.02 -34.89
CA LEU A 52 17.13 23.33 -35.54
C LEU A 52 17.07 23.33 -37.08
N GLY A 53 16.11 22.60 -37.68
CA GLY A 53 16.07 22.40 -39.13
C GLY A 53 17.26 21.59 -39.67
N GLU A 54 17.96 20.86 -38.80
CA GLU A 54 19.16 20.08 -39.10
C GLU A 54 18.84 18.57 -39.16
N GLN A 55 19.74 17.79 -39.77
CA GLN A 55 19.59 16.33 -39.80
C GLN A 55 19.85 15.74 -38.39
N PRO A 56 19.05 14.76 -37.92
CA PRO A 56 19.19 14.20 -36.57
C PRO A 56 20.61 13.73 -36.23
N ARG A 57 21.32 13.19 -37.22
CA ARG A 57 22.72 12.73 -37.04
C ARG A 57 23.68 13.88 -36.71
N GLN A 58 23.55 15.02 -37.37
CA GLN A 58 24.38 16.21 -37.10
C GLN A 58 24.10 16.77 -35.70
N ILE A 59 22.83 16.78 -35.31
CA ILE A 59 22.42 17.18 -33.97
C ILE A 59 22.97 16.20 -32.92
N ALA A 60 22.93 14.89 -33.18
CA ALA A 60 23.46 13.87 -32.28
C ALA A 60 24.98 14.00 -32.11
N GLU A 61 25.72 14.31 -33.18
CA GLU A 61 27.16 14.58 -33.12
C GLU A 61 27.46 15.82 -32.26
N ARG A 62 26.71 16.92 -32.43
CA ARG A 62 26.84 18.14 -31.60
C ARG A 62 26.49 17.88 -30.13
N LEU A 63 25.42 17.12 -29.88
CA LEU A 63 25.02 16.73 -28.53
C LEU A 63 26.06 15.83 -27.87
N GLY A 64 26.63 14.88 -28.63
CA GLY A 64 27.73 14.05 -28.17
C GLY A 64 28.94 14.87 -27.74
N ALA A 65 29.35 15.86 -28.55
CA ALA A 65 30.43 16.77 -28.17
C ALA A 65 30.11 17.58 -26.90
N ALA A 66 28.90 18.15 -26.81
CA ALA A 66 28.47 18.89 -25.63
C ALA A 66 28.44 18.00 -24.37
N LEU A 67 28.03 16.74 -24.49
CA LEU A 67 28.06 15.78 -23.39
C LEU A 67 29.48 15.37 -23.00
N THR A 68 30.38 15.17 -23.96
CA THR A 68 31.81 14.94 -23.67
C THR A 68 32.41 16.08 -22.88
N ASP A 69 32.14 17.33 -23.26
CA ASP A 69 32.66 18.51 -22.54
C ASP A 69 32.09 18.61 -21.12
N ARG A 70 30.82 18.23 -20.93
CA ARG A 70 30.13 18.32 -19.64
C ARG A 70 30.46 17.19 -18.67
N LEU A 71 30.53 15.96 -19.18
CA LEU A 71 30.76 14.74 -18.39
C LEU A 71 32.25 14.45 -18.21
N GLY A 72 33.12 14.97 -19.09
CA GLY A 72 34.57 14.80 -18.99
C GLY A 72 34.96 13.31 -18.94
N ASP A 73 35.74 12.95 -17.92
CA ASP A 73 36.25 11.58 -17.73
C ASP A 73 35.14 10.54 -17.48
N ASP A 74 33.90 10.97 -17.26
CA ASP A 74 32.76 10.10 -16.96
C ASP A 74 32.16 9.45 -18.20
N LEU A 75 32.39 10.05 -19.36
CA LEU A 75 31.93 9.56 -20.64
C LEU A 75 33.13 9.01 -21.41
N GLU A 76 33.17 7.70 -21.62
CA GLU A 76 34.22 7.08 -22.44
C GLU A 76 34.06 7.48 -23.90
N ARG A 77 32.83 7.39 -24.42
CA ARG A 77 32.47 7.86 -25.77
C ARG A 77 30.96 7.99 -25.94
N ALA A 78 30.57 8.80 -26.93
CA ALA A 78 29.20 8.86 -27.44
C ALA A 78 29.18 8.46 -28.92
N GLU A 79 28.24 7.60 -29.29
CA GLU A 79 28.11 7.08 -30.65
C GLU A 79 26.71 7.34 -31.21
N VAL A 80 26.65 7.86 -32.43
CA VAL A 80 25.36 8.06 -33.10
C VAL A 80 24.88 6.77 -33.74
N ALA A 81 23.68 6.34 -33.36
CA ALA A 81 23.05 5.12 -33.84
C ALA A 81 21.76 5.39 -34.63
N GLY A 82 21.57 4.58 -35.67
CA GLY A 82 20.33 4.55 -36.46
C GLY A 82 19.85 5.94 -36.92
N PRO A 83 18.58 6.30 -36.68
CA PRO A 83 17.98 7.54 -37.17
C PRO A 83 18.37 8.80 -36.37
N GLY A 84 19.31 8.72 -35.42
CA GLY A 84 19.70 9.85 -34.56
C GLY A 84 19.56 9.59 -33.06
N PHE A 85 19.59 8.32 -32.63
CA PHE A 85 19.83 8.01 -31.23
C PHE A 85 21.29 8.32 -30.89
N LEU A 86 21.53 8.79 -29.68
CA LEU A 86 22.88 8.96 -29.16
C LEU A 86 23.10 7.95 -28.05
N ASN A 87 23.97 6.98 -28.30
CA ASN A 87 24.39 5.97 -27.35
C ASN A 87 25.56 6.51 -26.53
N LEU A 88 25.51 6.31 -25.22
CA LEU A 88 26.51 6.76 -24.26
C LEU A 88 27.19 5.54 -23.64
N PHE A 89 28.52 5.52 -23.72
CA PHE A 89 29.37 4.53 -23.07
C PHE A 89 30.03 5.22 -21.89
N MET A 90 29.65 4.82 -20.68
CA MET A 90 30.11 5.44 -19.43
C MET A 90 31.43 4.83 -19.02
N SER A 91 32.32 5.64 -18.46
CA SER A 91 33.62 5.14 -17.98
C SER A 91 33.49 4.46 -16.62
N ASP A 92 34.50 3.65 -16.26
CA ASP A 92 34.63 3.06 -14.92
C ASP A 92 34.57 4.10 -13.79
N SER A 93 35.01 5.34 -14.06
CA SER A 93 34.97 6.42 -13.06
C SER A 93 33.54 6.84 -12.70
N TRP A 94 32.63 6.81 -13.68
CA TRP A 94 31.20 7.07 -13.46
C TRP A 94 30.56 6.02 -12.56
N TYR A 95 30.84 4.73 -12.82
CA TYR A 95 30.38 3.65 -11.96
C TYR A 95 30.98 3.73 -10.56
N THR A 96 32.28 4.02 -10.46
CA THR A 96 32.97 4.10 -9.16
C THR A 96 32.41 5.23 -8.30
N ARG A 97 32.15 6.40 -8.87
CA ARG A 97 31.49 7.50 -8.14
C ARG A 97 30.05 7.17 -7.78
N SER A 98 29.31 6.52 -8.68
CA SER A 98 27.95 6.07 -8.40
C SER A 98 27.91 5.11 -7.21
N ILE A 99 28.83 4.14 -7.15
CA ILE A 99 28.98 3.21 -6.03
C ILE A 99 29.36 3.94 -4.75
N ALA A 100 30.27 4.92 -4.81
CA ALA A 100 30.61 5.74 -3.65
C ALA A 100 29.37 6.45 -3.09
N GLY A 101 28.51 6.98 -3.95
CA GLY A 101 27.19 7.52 -3.58
C GLY A 101 26.32 6.47 -2.89
N VAL A 102 26.17 5.27 -3.47
CA VAL A 102 25.39 4.17 -2.84
C VAL A 102 25.91 3.84 -1.43
N ILE A 103 27.24 3.76 -1.26
CA ILE A 103 27.88 3.46 0.03
C ILE A 103 27.63 4.60 1.03
N GLU A 104 27.69 5.85 0.60
CA GLU A 104 27.40 7.02 1.43
C GLU A 104 25.95 7.05 1.90
N ALA A 105 25.01 6.60 1.07
CA ALA A 105 23.59 6.48 1.45
C ALA A 105 23.35 5.39 2.50
N GLY A 106 24.11 4.30 2.44
CA GLY A 106 23.85 3.10 3.23
C GLY A 106 22.41 2.60 3.06
N ASP A 107 21.70 2.44 4.18
CA ASP A 107 20.33 1.94 4.23
C ASP A 107 19.29 2.91 3.64
N ASP A 108 19.67 4.17 3.37
CA ASP A 108 18.80 5.17 2.75
C ASP A 108 18.93 5.20 1.20
N TYR A 109 19.71 4.29 0.61
CA TYR A 109 19.84 4.23 -0.84
C TYR A 109 18.51 3.85 -1.50
N GLY A 110 17.99 4.74 -2.36
CA GLY A 110 16.66 4.59 -2.96
C GLY A 110 15.52 5.16 -2.13
N ARG A 111 15.82 5.88 -1.03
CA ARG A 111 14.80 6.53 -0.22
C ARG A 111 14.17 7.71 -0.98
N GLY A 112 12.85 7.70 -1.11
CA GLY A 112 12.09 8.80 -1.72
C GLY A 112 11.83 9.96 -0.76
N THR A 113 11.33 11.08 -1.29
CA THR A 113 11.00 12.29 -0.53
C THR A 113 9.64 12.84 -0.95
N GLY A 114 8.91 13.47 -0.02
CA GLY A 114 7.62 14.12 -0.32
C GLY A 114 6.43 13.16 -0.37
N GLY A 115 6.49 12.06 0.40
CA GLY A 115 5.40 11.10 0.48
C GLY A 115 4.19 11.62 1.25
N GLU A 116 3.14 10.81 1.22
CA GLU A 116 1.84 11.03 1.85
C GLU A 116 1.66 10.13 3.08
N ARG A 117 0.62 10.40 3.88
CA ARG A 117 0.16 9.48 4.91
C ARG A 117 -0.63 8.34 4.26
N VAL A 118 -0.25 7.10 4.54
CA VAL A 118 -0.86 5.90 3.97
C VAL A 118 -1.23 4.93 5.08
N ASN A 119 -2.52 4.61 5.19
CA ASN A 119 -2.99 3.51 6.04
C ASN A 119 -2.97 2.21 5.24
N VAL A 120 -2.27 1.19 5.74
CA VAL A 120 -2.22 -0.15 5.15
C VAL A 120 -2.88 -1.11 6.13
N GLU A 121 -4.11 -1.50 5.81
CA GLU A 121 -4.82 -2.52 6.58
C GLU A 121 -4.51 -3.93 6.05
N PHE A 122 -4.13 -4.85 6.94
CA PHE A 122 -3.87 -6.24 6.55
C PHE A 122 -4.01 -7.24 7.71
N VAL A 123 -4.01 -8.53 7.37
CA VAL A 123 -4.33 -9.67 8.24
C VAL A 123 -5.79 -9.73 8.66
N SER A 124 -6.29 -8.74 9.43
CA SER A 124 -7.68 -8.57 9.88
C SER A 124 -8.44 -9.88 10.11
N ALA A 125 -7.82 -10.82 10.82
CA ALA A 125 -8.42 -12.12 11.11
C ALA A 125 -9.38 -11.98 12.29
N ASN A 126 -10.44 -12.78 12.29
CA ASN A 126 -11.43 -12.71 13.37
C ASN A 126 -10.77 -13.07 14.72
N PRO A 127 -11.06 -12.34 15.80
CA PRO A 127 -10.46 -12.56 17.12
C PRO A 127 -11.07 -13.77 17.86
N THR A 128 -11.67 -14.70 17.13
CA THR A 128 -12.34 -15.89 17.68
C THR A 128 -11.53 -17.17 17.47
N GLY A 129 -10.30 -17.05 16.98
CA GLY A 129 -9.37 -18.16 16.81
C GLY A 129 -7.96 -17.69 16.42
N PRO A 130 -6.97 -18.59 16.54
CA PRO A 130 -5.58 -18.26 16.25
C PRO A 130 -5.37 -17.97 14.76
N VAL A 131 -4.39 -17.11 14.46
CA VAL A 131 -3.95 -16.89 13.07
C VAL A 131 -3.40 -18.18 12.48
N THR A 132 -3.65 -18.38 11.18
CA THR A 132 -3.23 -19.59 10.46
C THR A 132 -2.13 -19.28 9.44
N VAL A 133 -1.60 -20.31 8.78
CA VAL A 133 -0.66 -20.13 7.66
C VAL A 133 -1.25 -19.25 6.54
N ALA A 134 -2.57 -19.24 6.35
CA ALA A 134 -3.21 -18.33 5.39
C ALA A 134 -3.00 -16.86 5.78
N SER A 135 -3.06 -16.54 7.08
CA SER A 135 -2.78 -15.20 7.61
C SER A 135 -1.33 -14.77 7.36
N ALA A 136 -0.38 -15.71 7.34
CA ALA A 136 1.03 -15.41 7.08
C ALA A 136 1.28 -14.80 5.69
N ARG A 137 0.51 -15.22 4.67
CA ARG A 137 0.58 -14.62 3.33
C ARG A 137 0.18 -13.14 3.36
N HIS A 138 -0.93 -12.82 4.01
CA HIS A 138 -1.41 -11.44 4.13
C HIS A 138 -0.44 -10.59 4.97
N ALA A 139 0.07 -11.16 6.06
CA ALA A 139 1.09 -10.53 6.91
C ALA A 139 2.35 -10.17 6.12
N ALA A 140 2.90 -11.11 5.36
CA ALA A 140 4.10 -10.87 4.55
C ALA A 140 3.88 -9.82 3.46
N TYR A 141 2.72 -9.85 2.79
CA TYR A 141 2.40 -8.90 1.73
C TYR A 141 2.20 -7.48 2.27
N GLY A 142 1.33 -7.31 3.28
CA GLY A 142 1.01 -6.00 3.83
C GLY A 142 2.23 -5.31 4.48
N ASP A 143 3.04 -6.07 5.21
CA ASP A 143 4.25 -5.53 5.81
C ASP A 143 5.34 -5.20 4.77
N SER A 144 5.51 -6.03 3.73
CA SER A 144 6.44 -5.72 2.63
C SER A 144 6.02 -4.46 1.87
N LEU A 145 4.72 -4.31 1.58
CA LEU A 145 4.18 -3.11 0.95
C LEU A 145 4.43 -1.89 1.83
N SER A 146 4.17 -2.01 3.14
CA SER A 146 4.41 -0.93 4.11
C SER A 146 5.86 -0.47 4.12
N ARG A 147 6.82 -1.42 4.16
CA ARG A 147 8.26 -1.11 4.10
C ARG A 147 8.68 -0.44 2.80
N VAL A 148 8.13 -0.88 1.66
CA VAL A 148 8.41 -0.27 0.36
C VAL A 148 7.86 1.17 0.30
N LEU A 149 6.66 1.40 0.82
CA LEU A 149 6.07 2.74 0.90
C LEU A 149 6.86 3.67 1.84
N GLU A 150 7.30 3.17 3.00
CA GLU A 150 8.19 3.91 3.91
C GLU A 150 9.53 4.25 3.23
N MET A 151 10.08 3.30 2.47
CA MET A 151 11.29 3.55 1.68
C MET A 151 11.04 4.59 0.59
N ALA A 152 9.87 4.59 -0.06
CA ALA A 152 9.48 5.62 -1.02
C ALA A 152 9.19 7.00 -0.36
N GLY A 153 9.27 7.10 0.97
CA GLY A 153 9.17 8.36 1.72
C GLY A 153 7.77 8.66 2.27
N HIS A 154 6.86 7.69 2.26
CA HIS A 154 5.52 7.81 2.86
C HIS A 154 5.54 7.60 4.38
N GLU A 155 4.61 8.23 5.08
CA GLU A 155 4.30 7.93 6.48
C GLU A 155 3.25 6.81 6.48
N VAL A 156 3.63 5.60 6.91
CA VAL A 156 2.75 4.44 6.84
C VAL A 156 2.24 4.06 8.23
N GLU A 157 0.92 3.89 8.34
CA GLU A 157 0.26 3.30 9.51
C GLU A 157 -0.24 1.90 9.16
N ARG A 158 0.26 0.88 9.86
CA ARG A 158 -0.17 -0.52 9.72
C ARG A 158 -1.37 -0.76 10.62
N GLU A 159 -2.49 -1.14 10.03
CA GLU A 159 -3.73 -1.33 10.76
C GLU A 159 -4.23 -2.77 10.72
N TYR A 160 -4.76 -3.21 11.84
CA TYR A 160 -5.47 -4.48 12.00
C TYR A 160 -6.94 -4.18 12.31
N TYR A 161 -7.86 -4.62 11.46
CA TYR A 161 -9.28 -4.55 11.78
C TYR A 161 -9.71 -5.73 12.66
N VAL A 162 -10.28 -5.43 13.82
CA VAL A 162 -10.78 -6.38 14.80
C VAL A 162 -12.29 -6.43 14.73
N ASN A 163 -12.82 -7.51 14.14
CA ASN A 163 -14.24 -7.81 14.17
C ASN A 163 -14.62 -8.43 15.53
N ASP A 164 -14.85 -7.58 16.53
CA ASP A 164 -15.23 -7.94 17.90
C ASP A 164 -16.73 -7.77 18.19
N HIS A 165 -17.56 -7.79 17.14
CA HIS A 165 -19.01 -7.66 17.27
C HIS A 165 -19.79 -8.76 16.51
N GLY A 166 -21.06 -8.96 16.88
CA GLY A 166 -21.99 -9.86 16.18
C GLY A 166 -21.98 -11.32 16.63
N THR A 167 -22.74 -12.16 15.92
CA THR A 167 -23.09 -13.52 16.36
C THR A 167 -21.90 -14.46 16.50
N GLN A 168 -20.79 -14.24 15.78
CA GLN A 168 -19.57 -15.03 15.96
C GLN A 168 -18.98 -14.83 17.36
N ILE A 169 -19.00 -13.60 17.87
CA ILE A 169 -18.49 -13.25 19.19
C ILE A 169 -19.39 -13.81 20.29
N GLU A 170 -20.72 -13.76 20.10
CA GLU A 170 -21.68 -14.38 21.01
C GLU A 170 -21.46 -15.90 21.13
N ARG A 171 -21.29 -16.58 19.99
CA ARG A 171 -20.97 -18.02 19.93
C ARG A 171 -19.64 -18.32 20.61
N PHE A 172 -18.64 -17.48 20.39
CA PHE A 172 -17.33 -17.62 21.00
C PHE A 172 -17.40 -17.57 22.52
N GLY A 173 -18.07 -16.56 23.08
CA GLY A 173 -18.32 -16.46 24.51
C GLY A 173 -19.11 -17.64 25.08
N ALA A 174 -20.14 -18.11 24.36
CA ALA A 174 -20.91 -19.28 24.76
C ALA A 174 -20.07 -20.56 24.78
N SER A 175 -19.14 -20.73 23.82
CA SER A 175 -18.21 -21.85 23.76
C SER A 175 -17.19 -21.84 24.91
N ILE A 176 -16.60 -20.68 25.21
CA ILE A 176 -15.69 -20.52 26.37
C ILE A 176 -16.44 -20.88 27.66
N ARG A 177 -17.70 -20.42 27.81
CA ARG A 177 -18.51 -20.71 29.00
C ARG A 177 -18.79 -22.20 29.16
N ALA A 178 -19.15 -22.89 28.07
CA ALA A 178 -19.40 -24.32 28.10
C ALA A 178 -18.14 -25.08 28.55
N ARG A 179 -16.99 -24.79 27.93
CA ARG A 179 -15.70 -25.37 28.33
C ARG A 179 -15.36 -25.11 29.80
N ALA A 180 -15.56 -23.88 30.27
CA ALA A 180 -15.31 -23.51 31.67
C ALA A 180 -16.16 -24.29 32.68
N ARG A 181 -17.33 -24.81 32.25
CA ARG A 181 -18.24 -25.63 33.05
C ARG A 181 -18.02 -27.14 32.88
N GLY A 182 -17.07 -27.55 32.04
CA GLY A 182 -16.89 -28.96 31.67
C GLY A 182 -17.98 -29.49 30.74
N GLU A 183 -18.69 -28.60 30.04
CA GLU A 183 -19.75 -28.90 29.09
C GLU A 183 -19.21 -28.85 27.65
N GLU A 184 -19.92 -29.51 26.72
CA GLU A 184 -19.62 -29.37 25.30
C GLU A 184 -20.11 -28.01 24.75
N PRO A 185 -19.32 -27.32 23.92
CA PRO A 185 -19.77 -26.11 23.23
C PRO A 185 -21.05 -26.33 22.40
N PRO A 186 -21.84 -25.27 22.15
CA PRO A 186 -22.98 -25.34 21.24
C PRO A 186 -22.64 -25.93 19.87
N GLU A 187 -23.65 -26.45 19.15
CA GLU A 187 -23.43 -27.11 17.86
C GLU A 187 -22.67 -26.22 16.87
N ASP A 188 -23.07 -24.95 16.81
CA ASP A 188 -22.50 -23.86 16.01
C ASP A 188 -21.38 -23.07 16.74
N GLY A 189 -20.92 -23.58 17.87
CA GLY A 189 -19.85 -23.00 18.68
C GLY A 189 -18.44 -23.44 18.27
N TYR A 190 -17.46 -22.81 18.90
CA TYR A 190 -16.03 -23.08 18.71
C TYR A 190 -15.59 -24.26 19.57
N ARG A 191 -14.91 -25.23 18.94
CA ARG A 191 -14.55 -26.51 19.58
C ARG A 191 -13.05 -26.78 19.68
N GLY A 192 -12.21 -25.90 19.12
CA GLY A 192 -10.75 -26.07 19.15
C GLY A 192 -10.19 -26.09 20.57
N GLU A 193 -9.01 -26.70 20.74
CA GLU A 193 -8.33 -26.81 22.05
C GLU A 193 -8.09 -25.44 22.68
N TYR A 194 -7.75 -24.43 21.87
CA TYR A 194 -7.56 -23.04 22.31
C TYR A 194 -8.77 -22.47 23.08
N VAL A 195 -10.00 -22.94 22.83
CA VAL A 195 -11.20 -22.49 23.58
C VAL A 195 -11.15 -22.99 25.03
N THR A 196 -10.62 -24.19 25.24
CA THR A 196 -10.39 -24.75 26.58
C THR A 196 -9.28 -23.97 27.28
N ASP A 197 -8.18 -23.68 26.58
CA ASP A 197 -7.07 -22.89 27.13
C ASP A 197 -7.54 -21.50 27.56
N LEU A 198 -8.41 -20.85 26.79
CA LEU A 198 -9.03 -19.57 27.15
C LEU A 198 -9.91 -19.70 28.40
N ALA A 199 -10.73 -20.75 28.49
CA ALA A 199 -11.57 -21.00 29.66
C ALA A 199 -10.75 -21.19 30.94
N GLU A 200 -9.57 -21.81 30.84
CA GLU A 200 -8.63 -21.99 31.96
C GLU A 200 -7.89 -20.71 32.34
N ARG A 201 -7.51 -19.88 31.34
CA ARG A 201 -6.85 -18.59 31.55
C ARG A 201 -7.77 -17.55 32.19
N ILE A 202 -9.08 -17.61 31.92
CA ILE A 202 -10.04 -16.63 32.46
C ILE A 202 -10.46 -17.03 33.88
N HIS A 203 -10.02 -16.23 34.87
CA HIS A 203 -10.38 -16.43 36.26
C HIS A 203 -11.90 -16.43 36.49
N ASN A 204 -12.40 -17.44 37.22
CA ASN A 204 -13.82 -17.67 37.51
C ASN A 204 -14.72 -17.83 36.26
N ALA A 205 -14.19 -18.21 35.10
CA ALA A 205 -14.93 -18.28 33.84
C ALA A 205 -16.29 -18.98 33.94
N ALA A 206 -16.40 -20.09 34.68
CA ALA A 206 -17.65 -20.85 34.85
C ALA A 206 -18.83 -20.02 35.41
N ARG A 207 -18.53 -18.95 36.17
CA ARG A 207 -19.49 -18.06 36.83
C ARG A 207 -19.83 -16.81 36.03
N LEU A 208 -19.07 -16.50 34.99
CA LEU A 208 -19.28 -15.32 34.15
C LEU A 208 -20.36 -15.59 33.11
N ASP A 209 -20.99 -14.53 32.61
CA ASP A 209 -21.89 -14.63 31.47
C ASP A 209 -21.12 -14.79 30.14
N ALA A 210 -21.82 -15.17 29.08
CA ALA A 210 -21.16 -15.41 27.79
C ALA A 210 -20.63 -14.12 27.15
N SER A 211 -21.26 -12.97 27.40
CA SER A 211 -20.84 -11.70 26.81
C SER A 211 -19.52 -11.23 27.41
N GLU A 212 -19.41 -11.28 28.74
CA GLU A 212 -18.18 -10.97 29.46
C GLU A 212 -17.04 -11.91 29.07
N LEU A 213 -17.34 -13.20 28.90
CA LEU A 213 -16.36 -14.18 28.40
C LEU A 213 -15.94 -13.92 26.96
N ALA A 214 -16.86 -13.47 26.11
CA ALA A 214 -16.53 -13.11 24.73
C ALA A 214 -15.52 -11.95 24.70
N GLY A 215 -15.78 -10.88 25.44
CA GLY A 215 -14.87 -9.73 25.54
C GLY A 215 -13.49 -10.14 26.06
N ARG A 216 -13.43 -10.87 27.18
CA ARG A 216 -12.15 -11.35 27.74
C ARG A 216 -11.43 -12.32 26.79
N GLY A 217 -12.18 -13.18 26.10
CA GLY A 217 -11.63 -14.10 25.11
C GLY A 217 -11.01 -13.36 23.93
N VAL A 218 -11.68 -12.32 23.42
CA VAL A 218 -11.18 -11.45 22.35
C VAL A 218 -9.85 -10.82 22.75
N GLU A 219 -9.74 -10.26 23.97
CA GLU A 219 -8.47 -9.68 24.44
C GLU A 219 -7.33 -10.70 24.43
N LEU A 220 -7.56 -11.88 25.01
CA LEU A 220 -6.53 -12.93 25.08
C LEU A 220 -6.15 -13.45 23.69
N MET A 221 -7.09 -13.49 22.75
CA MET A 221 -6.82 -13.85 21.36
C MET A 221 -6.02 -12.78 20.64
N LEU A 222 -6.34 -11.49 20.84
CA LEU A 222 -5.58 -10.38 20.26
C LEU A 222 -4.14 -10.38 20.76
N GLU A 223 -3.92 -10.60 22.06
CA GLU A 223 -2.57 -10.76 22.62
C GLU A 223 -1.78 -11.88 21.92
N GLU A 224 -2.41 -13.02 21.67
CA GLU A 224 -1.79 -14.17 21.00
C GLU A 224 -1.50 -13.90 19.52
N ILE A 225 -2.44 -13.24 18.85
CA ILE A 225 -2.31 -12.82 17.44
C ILE A 225 -1.15 -11.84 17.31
N GLU A 226 -1.10 -10.79 18.15
CA GLU A 226 -0.03 -9.79 18.14
C GLU A 226 1.32 -10.43 18.42
N ALA A 227 1.41 -11.30 19.44
CA ALA A 227 2.64 -12.04 19.74
C ALA A 227 3.08 -12.91 18.55
N THR A 228 2.14 -13.52 17.84
CA THR A 228 2.43 -14.34 16.66
C THR A 228 2.91 -13.50 15.48
N LEU A 229 2.26 -12.37 15.19
CA LEU A 229 2.70 -11.43 14.16
C LEU A 229 4.09 -10.87 14.47
N LYS A 230 4.36 -10.52 15.72
CA LYS A 230 5.67 -10.03 16.16
C LYS A 230 6.77 -11.08 15.96
N ARG A 231 6.51 -12.34 16.30
CA ARG A 231 7.45 -13.45 16.01
C ARG A 231 7.67 -13.66 14.50
N PHE A 232 6.66 -13.36 13.68
CA PHE A 232 6.75 -13.40 12.23
C PHE A 232 7.47 -12.18 11.63
N GLY A 233 7.81 -11.17 12.45
CA GLY A 233 8.49 -9.95 12.02
C GLY A 233 7.55 -8.85 11.51
N VAL A 234 6.27 -8.92 11.88
CA VAL A 234 5.24 -7.94 11.54
C VAL A 234 4.80 -7.20 12.80
N HIS A 235 4.71 -5.87 12.70
CA HIS A 235 4.18 -5.00 13.74
C HIS A 235 2.93 -4.28 13.21
N MET A 236 1.94 -4.08 14.07
CA MET A 236 0.74 -3.31 13.78
C MET A 236 0.77 -2.06 14.64
N ASP A 237 0.47 -0.91 14.04
CA ASP A 237 0.47 0.39 14.70
C ASP A 237 -0.91 0.68 15.35
N ARG A 238 -1.99 0.23 14.71
CA ARG A 238 -3.37 0.40 15.19
C ARG A 238 -4.18 -0.91 15.12
N PHE A 239 -4.96 -1.19 16.15
CA PHE A 239 -6.01 -2.20 16.15
C PHE A 239 -7.37 -1.51 16.19
N ALA A 240 -8.06 -1.44 15.05
CA ALA A 240 -9.35 -0.78 14.92
C ALA A 240 -10.49 -1.76 15.23
N ARG A 241 -11.33 -1.45 16.23
CA ARG A 241 -12.40 -2.35 16.69
C ARG A 241 -13.75 -2.00 16.08
N GLU A 242 -14.49 -3.01 15.65
CA GLU A 242 -15.84 -2.87 15.14
C GLU A 242 -16.80 -2.31 16.20
N SER A 243 -16.67 -2.79 17.44
CA SER A 243 -17.46 -2.35 18.60
C SER A 243 -17.40 -0.83 18.81
N GLU A 244 -16.23 -0.21 18.69
CA GLU A 244 -16.06 1.24 18.84
C GLU A 244 -16.83 2.04 17.78
N SER A 245 -16.88 1.54 16.54
CA SER A 245 -17.62 2.19 15.44
C SER A 245 -19.13 2.13 15.70
N HIS A 246 -19.62 0.99 16.21
CA HIS A 246 -21.02 0.81 16.58
C HIS A 246 -21.43 1.73 17.75
N GLU A 247 -20.63 1.79 18.81
CA GLU A 247 -20.90 2.63 19.99
C GLU A 247 -20.99 4.12 19.64
N ARG A 248 -20.17 4.59 18.70
CA ARG A 248 -20.17 5.99 18.24
C ARG A 248 -21.31 6.32 17.27
N GLY A 249 -22.12 5.34 16.86
CA GLY A 249 -23.18 5.53 15.87
C GLY A 249 -22.65 5.95 14.49
N ALA A 250 -21.39 5.61 14.18
CA ALA A 250 -20.68 6.10 12.99
C ALA A 250 -21.41 5.73 11.69
N VAL A 251 -22.01 4.55 11.64
CA VAL A 251 -22.77 4.06 10.48
C VAL A 251 -23.98 4.92 10.18
N GLY A 252 -24.76 5.28 11.21
CA GLY A 252 -25.93 6.16 11.05
C GLY A 252 -25.51 7.53 10.52
N ALA A 253 -24.47 8.11 11.11
CA ALA A 253 -23.94 9.41 10.70
C ALA A 253 -23.41 9.42 9.26
N ALA A 254 -22.75 8.34 8.81
CA ALA A 254 -22.28 8.20 7.43
C ALA A 254 -23.45 8.12 6.42
N ILE A 255 -24.48 7.35 6.75
CA ILE A 255 -25.70 7.25 5.92
C ILE A 255 -26.41 8.62 5.82
N GLU A 256 -26.52 9.35 6.94
CA GLU A 256 -27.12 10.69 6.96
C GLU A 256 -26.36 11.66 6.05
N ARG A 257 -25.03 11.74 6.17
CA ARG A 257 -24.19 12.59 5.29
C ARG A 257 -24.35 12.25 3.82
N LEU A 258 -24.42 10.97 3.45
CA LEU A 258 -24.67 10.55 2.07
C LEU A 258 -26.08 10.93 1.60
N GLY A 259 -27.06 10.91 2.51
CA GLY A 259 -28.42 11.37 2.27
C GLY A 259 -28.52 12.87 2.03
N GLU A 260 -27.83 13.69 2.84
CA GLU A 260 -27.75 15.14 2.67
C GLU A 260 -27.18 15.54 1.30
N ARG A 261 -26.28 14.71 0.74
CA ARG A 261 -25.71 14.89 -0.61
C ARG A 261 -26.59 14.33 -1.73
N GLY A 262 -27.76 13.78 -1.41
CA GLY A 262 -28.73 13.27 -2.39
C GLY A 262 -28.38 11.90 -2.98
N HIS A 263 -27.43 11.17 -2.40
CA HIS A 263 -27.01 9.86 -2.90
C HIS A 263 -27.76 8.68 -2.27
N VAL A 264 -28.57 8.91 -1.24
CA VAL A 264 -29.35 7.86 -0.57
C VAL A 264 -30.83 7.97 -0.95
N TYR A 265 -31.47 6.84 -1.18
CA TYR A 265 -32.91 6.77 -1.46
C TYR A 265 -33.55 5.53 -0.83
N ARG A 266 -34.88 5.53 -0.71
CA ARG A 266 -35.63 4.36 -0.22
C ARG A 266 -36.37 3.70 -1.37
N GLN A 267 -36.32 2.38 -1.42
CA GLN A 267 -37.04 1.56 -2.38
C GLN A 267 -37.30 0.17 -1.78
N ASP A 268 -38.51 -0.36 -1.97
CA ASP A 268 -38.92 -1.70 -1.52
C ASP A 268 -38.69 -1.94 -0.01
N GLY A 269 -38.89 -0.89 0.80
CA GLY A 269 -38.70 -0.91 2.24
C GLY A 269 -37.23 -0.86 2.71
N ALA A 270 -36.27 -0.89 1.78
CA ALA A 270 -34.84 -0.79 2.07
C ALA A 270 -34.29 0.62 1.78
N THR A 271 -33.15 0.95 2.41
CA THR A 271 -32.37 2.16 2.12
C THR A 271 -31.20 1.80 1.20
N TRP A 272 -31.06 2.53 0.10
CA TRP A 272 -30.11 2.28 -0.98
C TRP A 272 -29.19 3.47 -1.21
N LEU A 273 -27.95 3.19 -1.63
CA LEU A 273 -26.96 4.14 -2.11
C LEU A 273 -26.91 4.12 -3.64
N ARG A 274 -26.99 5.29 -4.29
CA ARG A 274 -26.94 5.49 -5.76
C ARG A 274 -25.53 5.31 -6.35
N THR A 275 -24.92 4.15 -6.16
CA THR A 275 -23.56 3.88 -6.65
C THR A 275 -23.47 3.79 -8.17
N THR A 276 -24.57 3.49 -8.88
CA THR A 276 -24.60 3.45 -10.36
C THR A 276 -24.24 4.79 -11.00
N THR A 277 -24.55 5.91 -10.33
CA THR A 277 -24.16 7.25 -10.80
C THR A 277 -22.64 7.49 -10.81
N PHE A 278 -21.89 6.62 -10.13
CA PHE A 278 -20.43 6.63 -10.02
C PHE A 278 -19.76 5.44 -10.73
N GLY A 279 -20.50 4.70 -11.56
CA GLY A 279 -19.96 3.62 -12.41
C GLY A 279 -20.04 2.21 -11.82
N ASP A 280 -20.75 2.01 -10.70
CA ASP A 280 -21.03 0.68 -10.16
C ASP A 280 -22.09 -0.07 -10.98
N ASP A 281 -22.14 -1.40 -10.90
CA ASP A 281 -23.06 -2.23 -11.70
C ASP A 281 -24.52 -2.12 -11.25
N LYS A 282 -24.72 -1.89 -9.95
CA LYS A 282 -26.03 -1.70 -9.32
C LYS A 282 -25.89 -0.89 -8.04
N ASP A 283 -26.99 -0.24 -7.68
CA ASP A 283 -27.09 0.48 -6.41
C ASP A 283 -26.95 -0.50 -5.24
N ARG A 284 -26.34 -0.04 -4.15
CA ARG A 284 -25.98 -0.88 -2.99
C ARG A 284 -26.95 -0.65 -1.84
N VAL A 285 -27.40 -1.72 -1.21
CA VAL A 285 -28.27 -1.63 -0.03
C VAL A 285 -27.44 -1.23 1.19
N LEU A 286 -27.84 -0.17 1.89
CA LEU A 286 -27.27 0.28 3.16
C LEU A 286 -28.04 -0.29 4.36
N VAL A 287 -29.37 -0.29 4.28
CA VAL A 287 -30.27 -0.83 5.31
C VAL A 287 -31.27 -1.75 4.64
N ARG A 288 -31.36 -2.99 5.10
CA ARG A 288 -32.31 -3.98 4.59
C ARG A 288 -33.75 -3.58 4.93
N SER A 289 -34.72 -4.21 4.27
CA SER A 289 -36.14 -4.03 4.61
C SER A 289 -36.50 -4.51 6.02
N SER A 290 -35.67 -5.37 6.62
CA SER A 290 -35.75 -5.76 8.05
C SER A 290 -35.33 -4.66 9.02
N GLY A 291 -34.71 -3.57 8.53
CA GLY A 291 -34.13 -2.51 9.36
C GLY A 291 -32.67 -2.75 9.74
N GLU A 292 -32.09 -3.91 9.41
CA GLU A 292 -30.69 -4.24 9.70
C GLU A 292 -29.72 -3.54 8.75
N LEU A 293 -28.59 -3.07 9.30
CA LEU A 293 -27.48 -2.54 8.53
C LEU A 293 -26.79 -3.63 7.71
N THR A 294 -26.28 -3.28 6.53
CA THR A 294 -25.43 -4.16 5.74
C THR A 294 -23.97 -3.97 6.09
N TYR A 295 -23.13 -4.99 5.84
CA TYR A 295 -21.67 -4.85 5.92
C TYR A 295 -21.15 -3.69 5.06
N PHE A 296 -21.76 -3.47 3.90
CA PHE A 296 -21.43 -2.35 3.03
C PHE A 296 -21.65 -0.98 3.71
N ALA A 297 -22.67 -0.84 4.55
CA ALA A 297 -22.87 0.39 5.33
C ALA A 297 -21.81 0.56 6.43
N ALA A 298 -21.42 -0.54 7.08
CA ALA A 298 -20.35 -0.53 8.08
C ALA A 298 -18.99 -0.15 7.45
N ASP A 299 -18.66 -0.72 6.29
CA ASP A 299 -17.42 -0.44 5.55
C ASP A 299 -17.31 1.04 5.15
N ILE A 300 -18.42 1.68 4.77
CA ILE A 300 -18.43 3.12 4.44
C ILE A 300 -18.04 3.96 5.66
N ALA A 301 -18.66 3.68 6.80
CA ALA A 301 -18.39 4.42 8.03
C ALA A 301 -16.95 4.19 8.50
N TYR A 302 -16.49 2.94 8.40
CA TYR A 302 -15.12 2.58 8.72
C TYR A 302 -14.11 3.27 7.79
N HIS A 303 -14.36 3.32 6.48
CA HIS A 303 -13.49 4.03 5.55
C HIS A 303 -13.45 5.54 5.80
N GLU A 304 -14.53 6.11 6.34
CA GLU A 304 -14.57 7.52 6.74
C GLU A 304 -13.80 7.80 8.04
N ASP A 305 -13.76 6.85 8.99
CA ASP A 305 -12.93 6.93 10.22
C ASP A 305 -11.43 7.00 9.91
N LYS A 306 -11.00 6.48 8.76
CA LYS A 306 -9.59 6.48 8.33
C LYS A 306 -9.10 7.82 7.73
N ARG A 307 -9.95 8.84 7.66
CA ARG A 307 -9.63 10.13 7.04
C ARG A 307 -8.98 11.13 7.99
#